data_AF-A0A3D3PK10-F1
#
_entry.id   AF-A0A3D3PK10-F1
#
_cell.length_a   1.000
_cell.length_b   1.000
_cell.length_c   1.000
_cell.angle_alpha   90.00
_cell.angle_beta   90.00
_cell.angle_gamma   90.00
#
_symmetry.space_group_name_H-M   'P 1'
#
loop_
_entity.id
_entity.type
_entity.pdbx_description
1 polymer ?
#
loop_
_entity_poly.entity_id
_entity_poly.type
_entity_poly.pdbx_seq_one_letter_code
_entity_poly.pdbx_strand_id
1 'polypeptide(L)'
;MPSLNTSIVSGPLVRRLSRGVAIRHGAREIVVGAGAPIVVQSMTNTDTADAIGTAIQVKDLARAGSELVRITVNNPEAAAAVPAIREQLDKMGVDVPLVGDFHYNGHTLLNAYPDCAKALSKYRINPGNVGQGAKRDTQFAQMIEAACKYDKPIRIGVNWGSLDQALLARIMDENAQRAQPWTAQRVMYEALVTSAIENAQRAEELGLDGDKIILSCKVSGVQDLIAVYRELARRCDYPLHLGLTEAGMGSKGIVAST
;
A
#
# COMPACT_ATOMS: atom_id res chain seq x y z
N MET A 1 -44.55 -17.92 5.25
CA MET A 1 -43.88 -16.62 5.43
C MET A 1 -42.62 -16.86 6.25
N PRO A 2 -41.42 -16.48 5.79
CA PRO A 2 -40.22 -16.65 6.59
C PRO A 2 -40.28 -15.68 7.78
N SER A 3 -40.03 -16.20 8.97
CA SER A 3 -40.04 -15.47 10.23
C SER A 3 -39.01 -14.33 10.21
N LEU A 4 -39.49 -13.08 10.26
CA LEU A 4 -38.72 -11.85 10.44
C LEU A 4 -38.19 -11.73 11.89
N ASN A 5 -37.41 -12.71 12.34
CA ASN A 5 -36.85 -12.74 13.70
C ASN A 5 -35.34 -12.50 13.69
N THR A 6 -34.86 -11.63 12.81
CA THR A 6 -33.49 -11.12 12.82
C THR A 6 -33.50 -9.74 13.48
N SER A 7 -32.83 -9.61 14.63
CA SER A 7 -32.62 -8.33 15.30
C SER A 7 -32.02 -7.31 14.34
N ILE A 8 -32.48 -6.07 14.38
CA ILE A 8 -31.87 -4.97 13.65
C ILE A 8 -30.46 -4.76 14.21
N VAL A 9 -29.44 -5.10 13.40
CA VAL A 9 -28.04 -4.92 13.78
C VAL A 9 -27.72 -3.43 13.74
N SER A 10 -27.35 -2.87 14.89
CA SER A 10 -26.86 -1.49 15.02
C SER A 10 -25.36 -1.52 15.33
N GLY A 11 -24.60 -0.61 14.72
CA GLY A 11 -23.15 -0.52 14.89
C GLY A 11 -22.33 -1.07 13.70
N PRO A 12 -21.00 -1.01 13.79
CA PRO A 12 -20.12 -1.46 12.72
C PRO A 12 -20.24 -2.97 12.50
N LEU A 13 -20.08 -3.39 11.24
CA LEU A 13 -19.96 -4.81 10.91
C LEU A 13 -18.77 -5.44 11.65
N VAL A 14 -18.86 -6.75 11.88
CA VAL A 14 -17.75 -7.53 12.43
C VAL A 14 -16.51 -7.33 11.56
N ARG A 15 -15.39 -7.05 12.21
CA ARG A 15 -14.12 -6.79 11.53
C ARG A 15 -13.65 -8.06 10.79
N ARG A 16 -13.30 -7.92 9.52
CA ARG A 16 -12.67 -9.01 8.75
C ARG A 16 -11.42 -9.50 9.48
N LEU A 17 -11.33 -10.81 9.68
CA LEU A 17 -10.09 -11.45 10.12
C LEU A 17 -9.05 -11.35 9.00
N SER A 18 -7.86 -10.90 9.36
CA SER A 18 -6.70 -10.84 8.47
C SER A 18 -5.47 -11.25 9.25
N ARG A 19 -4.39 -11.56 8.55
CA ARG A 19 -3.03 -11.59 9.14
C ARG A 19 -2.74 -10.26 9.87
N GLY A 20 -1.74 -10.26 10.74
CA GLY A 20 -1.24 -9.06 11.40
C GLY A 20 0.11 -8.68 10.83
N VAL A 21 0.32 -7.41 10.50
CA VAL A 21 1.60 -6.90 10.03
C VAL A 21 2.11 -5.88 11.02
N ALA A 22 3.25 -6.17 11.65
CA ALA A 22 3.90 -5.27 12.58
C ALA A 22 4.82 -4.28 11.83
N ILE A 23 4.64 -2.99 12.09
CA ILE A 23 5.47 -1.90 11.55
C ILE A 23 6.14 -1.23 12.74
N ARG A 24 7.48 -1.16 12.73
CA ARG A 24 8.27 -0.77 13.90
C ARG A 24 9.22 0.39 13.62
N HIS A 25 9.41 1.25 14.64
CA HIS A 25 10.50 2.21 14.73
C HIS A 25 10.90 2.36 16.20
N GLY A 26 12.15 2.02 16.55
CA GLY A 26 12.57 1.98 17.95
C GLY A 26 11.66 1.08 18.80
N ALA A 27 11.12 1.61 19.89
CA ALA A 27 10.17 0.92 20.77
C ALA A 27 8.71 0.99 20.28
N ARG A 28 8.41 1.80 19.25
CA ARG A 28 7.07 1.97 18.70
C ARG A 28 6.75 0.80 17.78
N GLU A 29 5.64 0.12 18.04
CA GLU A 29 5.07 -0.92 17.19
C GLU A 29 3.62 -0.57 16.83
N ILE A 30 3.29 -0.70 15.55
CA ILE A 30 1.93 -0.55 15.02
C ILE A 30 1.57 -1.83 14.29
N VAL A 31 0.47 -2.45 14.71
CA VAL A 31 -0.05 -3.67 14.07
C VAL A 31 -1.20 -3.30 13.14
N VAL A 32 -1.07 -3.68 11.87
CA VAL A 32 -2.14 -3.56 10.86
C VAL A 32 -2.75 -4.94 10.63
N GLY A 33 -4.06 -5.08 10.88
CA GLY A 33 -4.76 -6.37 10.77
C GLY A 33 -4.87 -7.10 12.10
N ALA A 34 -5.10 -8.42 12.09
CA ALA A 34 -5.22 -9.27 13.28
C ALA A 34 -6.16 -8.74 14.40
N GLY A 35 -7.21 -8.00 14.03
CA GLY A 35 -8.14 -7.39 14.99
C GLY A 35 -7.66 -6.11 15.67
N ALA A 36 -6.42 -5.66 15.46
CA ALA A 36 -5.90 -4.38 15.98
C ALA A 36 -6.71 -3.18 15.42
N PRO A 37 -6.76 -2.01 16.09
CA PRO A 37 -7.49 -0.83 15.60
C PRO A 37 -7.19 -0.43 14.14
N ILE A 38 -8.10 0.30 13.48
CA ILE A 38 -7.84 0.81 12.11
C ILE A 38 -6.79 1.91 12.22
N VAL A 39 -5.64 1.69 11.58
CA VAL A 39 -4.51 2.62 11.63
C VAL A 39 -4.76 3.81 10.69
N VAL A 40 -4.70 5.02 11.24
CA VAL A 40 -4.75 6.27 10.47
C VAL A 40 -3.36 6.59 9.94
N GLN A 41 -3.27 6.92 8.65
CA GLN A 41 -1.99 7.29 8.03
C GLN A 41 -2.15 8.46 7.06
N SER A 42 -1.05 9.17 6.84
CA SER A 42 -0.98 10.32 5.94
C SER A 42 0.26 10.24 5.05
N MET A 43 0.41 11.20 4.16
CA MET A 43 1.58 11.35 3.31
C MET A 43 2.02 12.80 3.30
N THR A 44 3.33 13.05 3.32
CA THR A 44 3.89 14.38 3.12
C THR A 44 3.66 14.87 1.69
N ASN A 45 3.73 16.18 1.51
CA ASN A 45 3.75 16.82 0.19
C ASN A 45 4.96 17.75 -0.01
N THR A 46 5.87 17.82 0.97
CA THR A 46 7.17 18.46 0.84
C THR A 46 8.08 17.68 -0.12
N ASP A 47 9.06 18.36 -0.70
CA ASP A 47 10.16 17.68 -1.37
C ASP A 47 10.97 16.93 -0.30
N THR A 48 11.11 15.61 -0.46
CA THR A 48 11.82 14.78 0.53
C THR A 48 13.31 15.10 0.58
N ALA A 49 13.88 15.71 -0.47
CA ALA A 49 15.24 16.24 -0.42
C ALA A 49 15.40 17.41 0.59
N ASP A 50 14.31 18.14 0.90
CA ASP A 50 14.27 19.06 2.04
C ASP A 50 14.03 18.27 3.33
N ALA A 51 15.12 17.80 3.92
CA ALA A 51 15.09 16.97 5.12
C ALA A 51 14.43 17.68 6.32
N ILE A 52 14.68 18.99 6.49
CA ILE A 52 14.16 19.76 7.63
C ILE A 52 12.66 20.01 7.44
N GLY A 53 12.26 20.53 6.28
CA GLY A 53 10.84 20.79 5.98
C GLY A 53 10.01 19.51 6.03
N THR A 54 10.54 18.40 5.49
CA THR A 54 9.88 17.10 5.57
C THR A 54 9.78 16.58 7.00
N ALA A 55 10.82 16.68 7.82
CA ALA A 55 10.76 16.27 9.22
C ALA A 55 9.74 17.11 10.03
N ILE A 56 9.66 18.41 9.77
CA ILE A 56 8.65 19.28 10.41
C ILE A 56 7.24 18.83 10.03
N GLN A 57 6.97 18.60 8.74
CA GLN A 57 5.65 18.15 8.30
C GLN A 57 5.30 16.76 8.83
N VAL A 58 6.26 15.83 8.89
CA VAL A 58 6.04 14.50 9.49
C VAL A 58 5.61 14.63 10.96
N LYS A 59 6.30 15.48 11.73
CA LYS A 59 5.92 15.76 13.13
C LYS A 59 4.52 16.34 13.23
N ASP A 60 4.16 17.30 12.38
CA ASP A 60 2.85 17.95 12.42
C ASP A 60 1.74 16.95 12.08
N LEU A 61 1.95 16.08 11.08
CA LEU A 61 1.05 14.98 10.75
C LEU A 61 0.89 13.98 11.90
N ALA A 62 2.00 13.61 12.56
CA ALA A 62 1.96 12.70 13.71
C ALA A 62 1.18 13.32 14.89
N ARG A 63 1.42 14.61 15.18
CA ARG A 63 0.69 15.36 16.22
C ARG A 63 -0.80 15.51 15.92
N ALA A 64 -1.17 15.56 14.64
CA ALA A 64 -2.57 15.57 14.20
C ALA A 64 -3.24 14.19 14.32
N GLY A 65 -2.51 13.13 14.70
CA GLY A 65 -3.04 11.79 14.92
C GLY A 65 -2.68 10.78 13.82
N SER A 66 -1.77 11.11 12.89
CA SER A 66 -1.27 10.14 11.92
C SER A 66 -0.34 9.15 12.60
N GLU A 67 -0.71 7.88 12.59
CA GLU A 67 0.06 6.81 13.24
C GLU A 67 1.20 6.30 12.33
N LEU A 68 1.08 6.48 11.01
CA LEU A 68 2.13 6.19 10.03
C LEU A 68 2.24 7.37 9.06
N VAL A 69 3.46 7.82 8.76
CA VAL A 69 3.65 8.90 7.78
C VAL A 69 4.43 8.38 6.59
N ARG A 70 3.85 8.53 5.40
CA ARG A 70 4.48 8.19 4.13
C ARG A 70 5.22 9.38 3.55
N ILE A 71 6.40 9.13 2.98
CA ILE A 71 7.22 10.11 2.25
C ILE A 71 7.55 9.57 0.86
N THR A 72 7.70 10.43 -0.14
CA THR A 72 8.10 10.01 -1.49
C THR A 72 9.61 9.73 -1.52
N VAL A 73 10.02 8.64 -2.19
CA VAL A 73 11.44 8.34 -2.42
C VAL A 73 11.60 8.01 -3.90
N ASN A 74 11.77 9.06 -4.70
CA ASN A 74 11.70 9.03 -6.16
C ASN A 74 13.03 9.34 -6.87
N ASN A 75 14.04 9.82 -6.14
CA ASN A 75 15.36 10.14 -6.69
C ASN A 75 16.48 9.90 -5.64
N PRO A 76 17.76 9.89 -6.06
CA PRO A 76 18.93 9.83 -5.19
C PRO A 76 18.93 10.81 -4.02
N GLU A 77 18.52 12.06 -4.25
CA GLU A 77 18.57 13.14 -3.26
C GLU A 77 17.55 12.90 -2.14
N ALA A 78 16.32 12.51 -2.49
CA ALA A 78 15.29 12.10 -1.54
C ALA A 78 15.74 10.87 -0.74
N ALA A 79 16.33 9.86 -1.40
CA ALA A 79 16.84 8.68 -0.71
C ALA A 79 17.96 9.04 0.27
N ALA A 80 18.89 9.90 -0.11
CA ALA A 80 19.96 10.38 0.76
C ALA A 80 19.45 11.22 1.95
N ALA A 81 18.29 11.88 1.81
CA ALA A 81 17.70 12.70 2.86
C ALA A 81 16.95 11.90 3.93
N VAL A 82 16.47 10.68 3.64
CA VAL A 82 15.66 9.87 4.59
C VAL A 82 16.36 9.65 5.95
N PRO A 83 17.65 9.28 6.03
CA PRO A 83 18.34 9.15 7.32
C PRO A 83 18.37 10.45 8.11
N ALA A 84 18.60 11.60 7.44
CA ALA A 84 18.60 12.90 8.09
C ALA A 84 17.19 13.28 8.60
N ILE A 85 16.14 13.01 7.82
CA ILE A 85 14.74 13.18 8.27
C ILE A 85 14.49 12.37 9.54
N ARG A 86 14.90 11.09 9.53
CA ARG A 86 14.73 10.19 10.66
C ARG A 86 15.46 10.71 11.90
N GLU A 87 16.71 11.13 11.76
CA GLU A 87 17.52 11.70 12.84
C GLU A 87 16.88 12.96 13.43
N GLN A 88 16.35 13.87 12.60
CA GLN A 88 15.67 15.07 13.08
C GLN A 88 14.41 14.73 13.87
N LEU A 89 13.62 13.76 13.41
CA LEU A 89 12.45 13.26 14.13
C LEU A 89 12.81 12.63 15.47
N ASP A 90 13.89 11.85 15.51
CA ASP A 90 14.39 11.24 16.75
C ASP A 90 14.85 12.31 17.76
N LYS A 91 15.56 13.36 17.31
CA LYS A 91 15.92 14.53 18.13
C LYS A 91 14.70 15.28 18.67
N MET A 92 13.60 15.27 17.92
CA MET A 92 12.32 15.87 18.34
C MET A 92 11.47 14.94 19.21
N GLY A 93 11.93 13.71 19.50
CA GLY A 93 11.16 12.71 20.26
C GLY A 93 9.92 12.21 19.52
N VAL A 94 9.92 12.24 18.18
CA VAL A 94 8.78 11.83 17.34
C VAL A 94 9.07 10.46 16.75
N ASP A 95 8.51 9.40 17.32
CA ASP A 95 8.79 8.00 16.96
C ASP A 95 7.89 7.42 15.86
N VAL A 96 7.13 8.27 15.15
CA VAL A 96 6.22 7.83 14.09
C VAL A 96 6.96 7.03 13.00
N PRO A 97 6.50 5.81 12.64
CA PRO A 97 7.14 5.03 11.59
C PRO A 97 7.02 5.68 10.20
N LEU A 98 8.12 5.66 9.45
CA LEU A 98 8.19 6.22 8.09
C LEU A 98 7.93 5.14 7.04
N VAL A 99 7.07 5.44 6.08
CA VAL A 99 6.80 4.58 4.91
C VAL A 99 7.41 5.21 3.67
N GLY A 100 8.31 4.50 2.96
CA GLY A 100 8.88 4.98 1.70
C GLY A 100 7.98 4.66 0.51
N ASP A 101 7.56 5.67 -0.24
CA ASP A 101 6.79 5.52 -1.47
C ASP A 101 7.73 5.51 -2.69
N PHE A 102 7.98 4.31 -3.22
CA PHE A 102 8.88 4.13 -4.35
C PHE A 102 8.13 4.03 -5.68
N HIS A 103 8.67 4.70 -6.70
CA HIS A 103 8.15 4.67 -8.08
C HIS A 103 9.28 4.42 -9.06
N TYR A 104 9.12 3.49 -10.01
CA TYR A 104 10.06 3.21 -11.12
C TYR A 104 11.46 2.71 -10.71
N ASN A 105 12.22 3.50 -9.96
CA ASN A 105 13.61 3.25 -9.57
C ASN A 105 13.77 2.71 -8.14
N GLY A 106 12.69 2.23 -7.51
CA GLY A 106 12.72 1.75 -6.12
C GLY A 106 13.77 0.68 -5.84
N HIS A 107 13.91 -0.28 -6.76
CA HIS A 107 14.95 -1.32 -6.71
C HIS A 107 16.37 -0.73 -6.74
N THR A 108 16.60 0.32 -7.54
CA THR A 108 17.89 1.03 -7.58
C THR A 108 18.15 1.78 -6.28
N LEU A 109 17.16 2.54 -5.79
CA LEU A 109 17.32 3.38 -4.61
C LEU A 109 17.52 2.56 -3.33
N LEU A 110 16.78 1.47 -3.15
CA LEU A 110 16.95 0.58 -1.98
C LEU A 110 18.33 -0.11 -1.96
N ASN A 111 18.89 -0.41 -3.14
CA ASN A 111 20.21 -1.03 -3.25
C ASN A 111 21.35 -0.02 -3.09
N ALA A 112 21.23 1.16 -3.70
CA ALA A 112 22.27 2.20 -3.67
C ALA A 112 22.31 2.98 -2.34
N TYR A 113 21.18 3.07 -1.62
CA TYR A 113 21.04 3.84 -0.37
C TYR A 113 20.60 2.91 0.77
N PRO A 114 21.50 2.07 1.31
CA PRO A 114 21.16 1.12 2.36
C PRO A 114 20.68 1.80 3.65
N ASP A 115 21.15 3.01 3.95
CA ASP A 115 20.72 3.73 5.15
C ASP A 115 19.30 4.29 5.01
N CYS A 116 18.87 4.66 3.79
CA CYS A 116 17.47 4.95 3.48
C CYS A 116 16.60 3.71 3.75
N ALA A 117 17.00 2.56 3.20
CA ALA A 117 16.29 1.30 3.37
C ALA A 117 16.13 0.93 4.87
N LYS A 118 17.19 1.06 5.66
CA LYS A 118 17.16 0.80 7.11
C LYS A 118 16.30 1.80 7.89
N ALA A 119 16.39 3.10 7.55
CA ALA A 119 15.70 4.18 8.27
C ALA A 119 14.18 4.16 8.07
N LEU A 120 13.71 3.62 6.94
CA LEU A 120 12.28 3.39 6.71
C LEU A 120 11.76 2.21 7.53
N SER A 121 10.52 2.30 7.99
CA SER A 121 9.84 1.23 8.73
C SER A 121 9.04 0.31 7.82
N LYS A 122 8.76 0.73 6.59
CA LYS A 122 7.97 -0.01 5.60
C LYS A 122 8.21 0.51 4.19
N TYR A 123 8.13 -0.35 3.19
CA TYR A 123 8.21 0.04 1.78
C TYR A 123 6.84 -0.03 1.10
N ARG A 124 6.48 0.95 0.27
CA ARG A 124 5.38 0.83 -0.69
C ARG A 124 5.96 0.51 -2.06
N ILE A 125 5.48 -0.58 -2.64
CA ILE A 125 5.81 -1.03 -3.99
C ILE A 125 4.57 -0.92 -4.88
N ASN A 126 4.73 -0.37 -6.09
CA ASN A 126 3.70 -0.45 -7.13
C ASN A 126 4.21 -1.39 -8.25
N PRO A 127 3.68 -2.62 -8.36
CA PRO A 127 4.17 -3.59 -9.35
C PRO A 127 3.94 -3.14 -10.79
N GLY A 128 3.05 -2.18 -11.01
CA GLY A 128 2.83 -1.53 -12.30
C GLY A 128 3.94 -0.59 -12.77
N ASN A 129 4.74 -0.08 -11.82
CA ASN A 129 5.77 0.92 -12.11
C ASN A 129 7.18 0.32 -12.16
N VAL A 130 7.39 -0.95 -11.84
CA VAL A 130 8.74 -1.57 -11.77
C VAL A 130 9.25 -2.09 -13.12
N GLY A 131 8.80 -1.53 -14.23
CA GLY A 131 9.19 -1.94 -15.58
C GLY A 131 8.22 -2.92 -16.26
N GLN A 132 8.67 -3.55 -17.35
CA GLN A 132 7.85 -4.46 -18.18
C GLN A 132 8.57 -5.80 -18.42
N GLY A 133 7.80 -6.88 -18.57
CA GLY A 133 8.32 -8.22 -18.87
C GLY A 133 9.36 -8.71 -17.87
N ALA A 134 10.41 -9.39 -18.32
CA ALA A 134 11.46 -9.94 -17.45
C ALA A 134 12.13 -8.88 -16.55
N LYS A 135 12.24 -7.63 -17.01
CA LYS A 135 12.78 -6.53 -16.18
C LYS A 135 11.87 -6.24 -14.99
N ARG A 136 10.55 -6.33 -15.15
CA ARG A 136 9.56 -6.17 -14.07
C ARG A 136 9.83 -7.17 -12.96
N ASP A 137 9.99 -8.44 -13.32
CA ASP A 137 10.18 -9.52 -12.35
C ASP A 137 11.50 -9.36 -11.60
N THR A 138 12.59 -9.03 -12.30
CA THR A 138 13.90 -8.76 -11.66
C THR A 138 13.82 -7.57 -10.70
N GLN A 139 13.21 -6.45 -11.13
CA GLN A 139 13.14 -5.24 -10.30
C GLN A 139 12.23 -5.42 -9.09
N PHE A 140 11.09 -6.09 -9.26
CA PHE A 140 10.23 -6.47 -8.16
C PHE A 140 10.99 -7.36 -7.16
N ALA A 141 11.66 -8.40 -7.65
CA ALA A 141 12.44 -9.31 -6.80
C ALA A 141 13.50 -8.58 -5.98
N GLN A 142 14.26 -7.67 -6.59
CA GLN A 142 15.25 -6.85 -5.88
C GLN A 142 14.65 -6.02 -4.75
N MET A 143 13.42 -5.48 -4.91
CA MET A 143 12.74 -4.76 -3.84
C MET A 143 12.30 -5.70 -2.71
N ILE A 144 11.86 -6.91 -3.04
CA ILE A 144 11.49 -7.93 -2.04
C ILE A 144 12.73 -8.42 -1.29
N GLU A 145 13.83 -8.70 -1.99
CA GLU A 145 15.11 -9.07 -1.38
C GLU A 145 15.60 -8.00 -0.40
N ALA A 146 15.46 -6.71 -0.75
CA ALA A 146 15.76 -5.62 0.17
C ALA A 146 14.82 -5.61 1.39
N ALA A 147 13.53 -5.91 1.21
CA ALA A 147 12.58 -6.05 2.30
C ALA A 147 12.95 -7.21 3.24
N CYS A 148 13.28 -8.38 2.71
CA CYS A 148 13.76 -9.53 3.47
C CYS A 148 15.06 -9.20 4.21
N LYS A 149 16.05 -8.63 3.52
CA LYS A 149 17.35 -8.28 4.08
C LYS A 149 17.26 -7.34 5.28
N TYR A 150 16.35 -6.36 5.23
CA TYR A 150 16.20 -5.36 6.27
C TYR A 150 14.98 -5.61 7.17
N ASP A 151 14.37 -6.80 7.08
CA ASP A 151 13.22 -7.22 7.86
C ASP A 151 11.99 -6.29 7.75
N LYS A 152 11.81 -5.61 6.61
CA LYS A 152 10.78 -4.58 6.45
C LYS A 152 9.47 -5.14 5.90
N PRO A 153 8.32 -4.77 6.48
CA PRO A 153 7.04 -5.00 5.82
C PRO A 153 6.93 -4.19 4.53
N ILE A 154 6.11 -4.68 3.62
CA ILE A 154 5.78 -4.00 2.37
C ILE A 154 4.29 -3.71 2.26
N ARG A 155 3.95 -2.72 1.45
CA ARG A 155 2.64 -2.60 0.85
C ARG A 155 2.75 -2.75 -0.67
N ILE A 156 2.04 -3.71 -1.22
CA ILE A 156 1.83 -3.83 -2.67
C ILE A 156 0.58 -3.02 -3.01
N GLY A 157 0.79 -1.89 -3.68
CA GLY A 157 -0.26 -0.94 -4.01
C GLY A 157 -0.50 -0.84 -5.50
N VAL A 158 -1.52 -1.56 -5.98
CA VAL A 158 -1.98 -1.57 -7.36
C VAL A 158 -2.91 -0.40 -7.60
N ASN A 159 -2.70 0.31 -8.70
CA ASN A 159 -3.57 1.38 -9.16
C ASN A 159 -4.02 1.08 -10.59
N TRP A 160 -5.24 1.47 -10.93
CA TRP A 160 -5.78 1.28 -12.29
C TRP A 160 -4.91 1.94 -13.37
N GLY A 161 -4.49 3.19 -13.16
CA GLY A 161 -3.70 3.94 -14.13
C GLY A 161 -2.29 3.41 -14.40
N SER A 162 -1.83 2.43 -13.61
CA SER A 162 -0.53 1.79 -13.79
C SER A 162 -0.65 0.27 -13.82
N LEU A 163 -1.78 -0.28 -14.28
CA LEU A 163 -1.97 -1.73 -14.29
C LEU A 163 -1.00 -2.40 -15.28
N ASP A 164 -0.52 -3.61 -14.94
CA ASP A 164 0.31 -4.43 -15.84
C ASP A 164 -0.48 -4.79 -17.10
N GLN A 165 0.03 -4.35 -18.24
CA GLN A 165 -0.60 -4.54 -19.55
C GLN A 165 -0.63 -6.01 -19.97
N ALA A 166 0.37 -6.82 -19.58
CA ALA A 166 0.39 -8.24 -19.90
C ALA A 166 -0.70 -8.99 -19.13
N LEU A 167 -0.90 -8.64 -17.86
CA LEU A 167 -1.99 -9.18 -17.04
C LEU A 167 -3.36 -8.77 -17.60
N LEU A 168 -3.52 -7.50 -17.96
CA LEU A 168 -4.77 -7.01 -18.54
C LEU A 168 -5.10 -7.75 -19.85
N ALA A 169 -4.12 -7.91 -20.73
CA ALA A 169 -4.28 -8.66 -21.98
C ALA A 169 -4.71 -10.12 -21.71
N ARG A 170 -4.05 -10.82 -20.78
CA ARG A 170 -4.43 -12.18 -20.37
C ARG A 170 -5.90 -12.25 -19.92
N ILE A 171 -6.32 -11.32 -19.05
CA ILE A 171 -7.70 -11.31 -18.53
C ILE A 171 -8.71 -10.95 -19.62
N MET A 172 -8.35 -10.08 -20.57
CA MET A 172 -9.18 -9.77 -21.73
C MET A 172 -9.36 -10.98 -22.65
N ASP A 173 -8.28 -11.72 -22.91
CA ASP A 173 -8.31 -12.95 -23.71
C ASP A 173 -9.16 -14.04 -23.03
N GLU A 174 -8.98 -14.24 -21.73
CA GLU A 174 -9.81 -15.14 -20.92
C GLU A 174 -11.29 -14.71 -20.95
N ASN A 175 -11.56 -13.41 -20.90
CA ASN A 175 -12.91 -12.85 -20.96
C ASN A 175 -13.57 -13.07 -22.33
N ALA A 176 -12.80 -12.96 -23.42
CA ALA A 176 -13.29 -13.17 -24.79
C ALA A 176 -13.73 -14.62 -25.03
N GLN A 177 -13.18 -15.58 -24.29
CA GLN A 177 -13.53 -17.00 -24.37
C GLN A 177 -14.76 -17.39 -23.52
N ARG A 178 -15.33 -16.45 -22.74
CA ARG A 178 -16.50 -16.74 -21.90
C ARG A 178 -17.77 -16.84 -22.75
N ALA A 179 -18.65 -17.76 -22.38
CA ALA A 179 -19.99 -17.85 -22.97
C ALA A 179 -20.80 -16.55 -22.82
N GLN A 180 -20.58 -15.82 -21.71
CA GLN A 180 -21.08 -14.47 -21.50
C GLN A 180 -19.91 -13.59 -21.07
N PRO A 181 -19.29 -12.86 -22.01
CA PRO A 181 -18.20 -11.94 -21.70
C PRO A 181 -18.63 -10.90 -20.67
N TRP A 182 -17.74 -10.61 -19.74
CA TRP A 182 -17.93 -9.55 -18.78
C TRP A 182 -17.76 -8.17 -19.42
N THR A 183 -18.36 -7.17 -18.77
CA THR A 183 -18.14 -5.76 -19.12
C THR A 183 -16.70 -5.35 -18.83
N ALA A 184 -16.23 -4.30 -19.52
CA ALA A 184 -14.89 -3.74 -19.29
C ALA A 184 -14.64 -3.37 -17.82
N GLN A 185 -15.67 -2.87 -17.13
CA GLN A 185 -15.60 -2.55 -15.70
C GLN A 185 -15.30 -3.78 -14.82
N ARG A 186 -15.94 -4.92 -15.11
CA ARG A 186 -15.69 -6.17 -14.37
C ARG A 186 -14.32 -6.76 -14.69
N VAL A 187 -13.88 -6.66 -15.95
CA VAL A 187 -12.50 -7.01 -16.36
C VAL A 187 -11.48 -6.17 -15.60
N MET A 188 -11.72 -4.86 -15.47
CA MET A 188 -10.88 -3.96 -14.67
C MET A 188 -10.81 -4.42 -13.20
N TYR A 189 -11.95 -4.75 -12.57
CA TYR A 189 -11.96 -5.21 -11.18
C TYR A 189 -11.15 -6.49 -11.02
N GLU A 190 -11.37 -7.46 -11.91
CA GLU A 190 -10.64 -8.73 -11.89
C GLU A 190 -9.13 -8.49 -12.01
N ALA A 191 -8.71 -7.62 -12.93
CA ALA A 191 -7.30 -7.34 -13.14
C ALA A 191 -6.64 -6.65 -11.96
N LEU A 192 -7.33 -5.71 -11.31
CA LEU A 192 -6.82 -5.05 -10.09
C LEU A 192 -6.64 -6.04 -8.93
N VAL A 193 -7.64 -6.90 -8.70
CA VAL A 193 -7.62 -7.86 -7.59
C VAL A 193 -6.58 -8.94 -7.85
N THR A 194 -6.58 -9.52 -9.04
CA THR A 194 -5.60 -10.55 -9.45
C THR A 194 -4.19 -10.01 -9.42
N SER A 195 -3.94 -8.78 -9.90
CA SER A 195 -2.61 -8.15 -9.82
C SER A 195 -2.11 -8.07 -8.38
N ALA A 196 -2.93 -7.61 -7.43
CA ALA A 196 -2.50 -7.47 -6.06
C ALA A 196 -2.19 -8.82 -5.40
N ILE A 197 -3.04 -9.83 -5.63
CA ILE A 197 -2.87 -11.16 -5.03
C ILE A 197 -1.67 -11.89 -5.64
N GLU A 198 -1.52 -11.89 -6.96
CA GLU A 198 -0.39 -12.57 -7.63
C GLU A 198 0.95 -11.94 -7.24
N ASN A 199 1.02 -10.61 -7.09
CA ASN A 199 2.25 -9.98 -6.61
C ASN A 199 2.52 -10.27 -5.11
N ALA A 200 1.48 -10.47 -4.30
CA ALA A 200 1.64 -10.88 -2.91
C ALA A 200 2.21 -12.30 -2.80
N GLN A 201 1.61 -13.24 -3.54
CA GLN A 201 2.09 -14.62 -3.64
C GLN A 201 3.52 -14.66 -4.18
N ARG A 202 3.82 -13.84 -5.18
CA ARG A 202 5.18 -13.73 -5.72
C ARG A 202 6.17 -13.22 -4.68
N ALA A 203 5.80 -12.27 -3.83
CA ALA A 203 6.66 -11.82 -2.74
C ALA A 203 6.92 -12.93 -1.71
N GLU A 204 5.93 -13.76 -1.41
CA GLU A 204 6.09 -14.94 -0.53
C GLU A 204 7.01 -16.00 -1.16
N GLU A 205 6.87 -16.28 -2.46
CA GLU A 205 7.76 -17.19 -3.20
C GLU A 205 9.22 -16.72 -3.20
N LEU A 206 9.43 -15.40 -3.14
CA LEU A 206 10.73 -14.76 -3.04
C LEU A 206 11.28 -14.72 -1.60
N GLY A 207 10.54 -15.28 -0.64
CA GLY A 207 10.97 -15.47 0.74
C GLY A 207 10.51 -14.39 1.73
N LEU A 208 9.61 -13.49 1.35
CA LEU A 208 9.03 -12.54 2.31
C LEU A 208 7.88 -13.19 3.07
N ASP A 209 7.91 -13.13 4.40
CA ASP A 209 6.83 -13.69 5.19
C ASP A 209 5.47 -13.04 4.88
N GLY A 210 4.44 -13.87 4.86
CA GLY A 210 3.08 -13.45 4.55
C GLY A 210 2.48 -12.45 5.55
N ASP A 211 3.05 -12.36 6.76
CA ASP A 211 2.71 -11.39 7.82
C ASP A 211 3.52 -10.09 7.71
N LYS A 212 4.28 -9.91 6.62
CA LYS A 212 4.95 -8.65 6.23
C LYS A 212 4.28 -7.95 5.05
N ILE A 213 3.17 -8.47 4.53
CA ILE A 213 2.53 -7.97 3.30
C ILE A 213 1.20 -7.29 3.60
N ILE A 214 1.03 -6.06 3.10
CA ILE A 214 -0.23 -5.30 3.10
C ILE A 214 -0.63 -5.03 1.65
N LEU A 215 -1.92 -5.14 1.33
CA LEU A 215 -2.42 -4.89 -0.03
C LEU A 215 -3.25 -3.60 -0.12
N SER A 216 -3.27 -3.00 -1.30
CA SER A 216 -4.24 -1.96 -1.66
C SER A 216 -4.48 -1.96 -3.17
N CYS A 217 -5.73 -1.78 -3.58
CA CYS A 217 -6.12 -1.63 -4.98
C CYS A 217 -6.92 -0.33 -5.12
N LYS A 218 -6.30 0.78 -5.54
CA LYS A 218 -6.99 2.08 -5.56
C LYS A 218 -7.59 2.39 -6.93
N VAL A 219 -8.82 2.88 -6.88
CA VAL A 219 -9.61 3.43 -7.99
C VAL A 219 -10.24 4.74 -7.54
N SER A 220 -10.70 5.56 -8.49
CA SER A 220 -11.27 6.90 -8.23
C SER A 220 -12.79 6.90 -8.08
N GLY A 221 -13.49 5.85 -8.52
CA GLY A 221 -14.93 5.69 -8.32
C GLY A 221 -15.24 5.00 -6.99
N VAL A 222 -16.17 5.57 -6.20
CA VAL A 222 -16.54 5.02 -4.87
C VAL A 222 -17.14 3.62 -4.98
N GLN A 223 -18.09 3.41 -5.90
CA GLN A 223 -18.73 2.10 -6.07
C GLN A 223 -17.74 1.05 -6.61
N ASP A 224 -16.83 1.47 -7.50
CA ASP A 224 -15.74 0.63 -7.99
C ASP A 224 -14.82 0.22 -6.84
N LEU A 225 -14.46 1.16 -5.95
CA LEU A 225 -13.61 0.91 -4.79
C LEU A 225 -14.25 -0.11 -3.86
N ILE A 226 -15.54 0.04 -3.55
CA ILE A 226 -16.29 -0.89 -2.71
C ILE A 226 -16.28 -2.30 -3.33
N ALA A 227 -16.54 -2.42 -4.64
CA ALA A 227 -16.54 -3.71 -5.33
C ALA A 227 -15.16 -4.37 -5.29
N VAL A 228 -14.10 -3.62 -5.61
CA VAL A 228 -12.71 -4.12 -5.62
C VAL A 228 -12.26 -4.57 -4.23
N TYR A 229 -12.52 -3.79 -3.18
CA TYR A 229 -12.09 -4.18 -1.82
C TYR A 229 -12.92 -5.32 -1.24
N ARG A 230 -14.21 -5.44 -1.58
CA ARG A 230 -15.01 -6.61 -1.21
C ARG A 230 -14.46 -7.89 -1.83
N GLU A 231 -14.10 -7.83 -3.11
CA GLU A 231 -13.56 -9.00 -3.81
C GLU A 231 -12.14 -9.35 -3.34
N LEU A 232 -11.29 -8.35 -3.12
CA LEU A 232 -9.97 -8.53 -2.53
C LEU A 232 -10.06 -9.16 -1.13
N ALA A 233 -10.97 -8.66 -0.28
CA ALA A 233 -11.22 -9.18 1.04
C ALA A 233 -11.73 -10.64 1.06
N ARG A 234 -12.45 -11.05 0.01
CA ARG A 234 -12.96 -12.41 -0.17
C ARG A 234 -11.89 -13.39 -0.63
N ARG A 235 -10.90 -12.93 -1.42
CA ARG A 235 -9.91 -13.78 -2.09
C ARG A 235 -8.57 -13.92 -1.35
N CYS A 236 -8.30 -13.11 -0.33
CA CYS A 236 -7.09 -13.24 0.47
C CYS A 236 -7.32 -12.85 1.94
N ASP A 237 -6.31 -13.06 2.79
CA ASP A 237 -6.32 -12.76 4.23
C ASP A 237 -5.27 -11.70 4.62
N TYR A 238 -4.57 -11.06 3.67
CA TYR A 238 -3.69 -9.92 3.97
C TYR A 238 -4.47 -8.71 4.53
N PRO A 239 -3.86 -7.87 5.39
CA PRO A 239 -4.42 -6.57 5.74
C PRO A 239 -4.55 -5.67 4.51
N LEU A 240 -5.61 -4.85 4.50
CA LEU A 240 -5.91 -3.96 3.37
C LEU A 240 -5.72 -2.50 3.81
N HIS A 241 -4.85 -1.77 3.12
CA HIS A 241 -4.82 -0.31 3.19
C HIS A 241 -5.92 0.21 2.27
N LEU A 242 -7.00 0.74 2.82
CA LEU A 242 -8.10 1.35 2.09
C LEU A 242 -7.85 2.85 1.85
N GLY A 243 -8.29 3.35 0.69
CA GLY A 243 -8.39 4.78 0.45
C GLY A 243 -8.80 5.07 -0.99
N LEU A 244 -9.68 6.05 -1.17
CA LEU A 244 -10.04 6.58 -2.47
C LEU A 244 -8.85 7.38 -3.03
N THR A 245 -8.46 7.12 -4.28
CA THR A 245 -7.45 7.96 -4.94
C THR A 245 -8.14 9.15 -5.60
N GLU A 246 -7.45 10.29 -5.65
CA GLU A 246 -7.94 11.49 -6.37
C GLU A 246 -9.36 11.93 -5.97
N ALA A 247 -9.66 11.89 -4.65
CA ALA A 247 -10.97 12.27 -4.12
C ALA A 247 -11.41 13.71 -4.51
N GLY A 248 -10.47 14.58 -4.85
CA GLY A 248 -10.68 15.97 -5.22
C GLY A 248 -10.44 16.93 -4.06
N MET A 249 -10.66 18.22 -4.31
CA MET A 249 -10.40 19.30 -3.34
C MET A 249 -11.64 19.61 -2.49
N GLY A 250 -11.40 20.15 -1.29
CA GLY A 250 -12.44 20.71 -0.42
C GLY A 250 -13.53 19.71 -0.01
N SER A 251 -14.76 20.20 0.07
CA SER A 251 -15.92 19.41 0.50
C SER A 251 -16.18 18.19 -0.39
N LYS A 252 -15.94 18.29 -1.71
CA LYS A 252 -16.11 17.17 -2.63
C LYS A 252 -15.20 15.99 -2.26
N GLY A 253 -13.94 16.26 -1.94
CA GLY A 253 -12.99 15.22 -1.53
C GLY A 253 -13.32 14.60 -0.19
N ILE A 254 -13.80 15.41 0.76
CA ILE A 254 -14.25 14.93 2.07
C ILE A 254 -15.46 14.00 1.93
N VAL A 255 -16.49 14.44 1.19
CA VAL A 255 -17.72 13.67 0.97
C VAL A 255 -17.45 12.39 0.21
N ALA A 256 -16.60 12.41 -0.82
CA ALA A 256 -16.27 11.20 -1.58
C ALA A 256 -15.49 10.17 -0.75
N SER A 257 -14.74 10.62 0.26
CA SER A 257 -13.92 9.75 1.12
C SER A 257 -14.66 9.20 2.34
N THR A 258 -15.83 9.76 2.68
CA THR A 258 -16.65 9.37 3.84
C THR A 258 -17.69 8.34 3.43
#